data_AF-A0A2W7IEY1-F1
#
_entry.id   AF-A0A2W7IEY1-F1
#
_cell.length_a   1.000
_cell.length_b   1.000
_cell.length_c   1.000
_cell.angle_alpha   90.00
_cell.angle_beta   90.00
_cell.angle_gamma   90.00
#
_symmetry.space_group_name_H-M   'P 1'
#
loop_
_entity.id
_entity.type
_entity.pdbx_description
1 polymer ?
#
loop_
_entity_poly.entity_id
_entity_poly.type
_entity_poly.pdbx_seq_one_letter_code
_entity_poly.pdbx_strand_id
1 'polypeptide(L)'
;MPHSAGSGSAYRQRGAAAVEFSIAFIIFFLILYGLVGYSIPFLLSATYQELATEALRDAIRSPDTRAPTPEQIALHQQRVQQSVRNSWLPSAWAQPCEGYDGFLKTGAVWSVCVRHSEPERIMPPFSILGWKVPQLPDEIRGEARIRLYGNGAGG
;
A
#
# COMPACT_ATOMS: atom_id res chain seq x y z
N MET A 1 -66.94 42.99 -2.88
CA MET A 1 -65.83 42.53 -3.74
C MET A 1 -65.05 43.75 -4.21
N PRO A 2 -63.75 43.63 -4.55
CA PRO A 2 -62.72 42.73 -4.03
C PRO A 2 -61.75 43.56 -3.14
N HIS A 3 -60.48 43.27 -2.81
CA HIS A 3 -59.59 42.08 -2.82
C HIS A 3 -59.02 41.96 -1.36
N SER A 4 -58.26 40.97 -0.86
CA SER A 4 -57.06 40.22 -1.31
C SER A 4 -55.78 41.08 -1.40
N ALA A 5 -54.60 40.70 -0.91
CA ALA A 5 -54.17 39.47 -0.23
C ALA A 5 -53.12 39.77 0.86
N GLY A 6 -52.81 38.79 1.69
CA GLY A 6 -51.95 38.96 2.87
C GLY A 6 -50.48 39.25 2.57
N SER A 7 -49.80 39.77 3.60
CA SER A 7 -48.34 39.90 3.67
C SER A 7 -47.63 38.60 3.29
N GLY A 8 -46.74 38.70 2.31
CA GLY A 8 -45.90 37.61 1.83
C GLY A 8 -44.48 38.11 1.60
N SER A 9 -43.80 38.56 2.67
CA SER A 9 -42.38 38.92 2.59
C SER A 9 -41.56 37.69 2.20
N ALA A 10 -41.14 37.62 0.94
CA ALA A 10 -40.22 36.62 0.44
C ALA A 10 -38.82 36.90 1.02
N TYR A 11 -38.62 36.48 2.27
CA TYR A 11 -37.37 36.65 3.01
C TYR A 11 -36.27 35.86 2.29
N ARG A 12 -35.50 36.54 1.43
CA ARG A 12 -34.34 35.96 0.74
C ARG A 12 -33.35 35.48 1.80
N GLN A 13 -33.30 34.17 2.03
CA GLN A 13 -32.38 33.51 2.97
C GLN A 13 -30.94 33.52 2.43
N ARG A 14 -30.34 34.71 2.32
CA ARG A 14 -28.97 34.90 1.79
C ARG A 14 -27.89 34.31 2.70
N GLY A 15 -28.21 33.98 3.96
CA GLY A 15 -27.31 33.34 4.91
C GLY A 15 -27.34 31.81 4.90
N ALA A 16 -28.48 31.17 4.60
CA ALA A 16 -28.61 29.71 4.66
C ALA A 16 -27.68 29.02 3.65
N ALA A 17 -27.71 29.47 2.39
CA ALA A 17 -26.82 28.98 1.33
C ALA A 17 -25.33 29.22 1.64
N ALA A 18 -24.98 30.27 2.39
CA ALA A 18 -23.60 30.55 2.77
C ALA A 18 -23.09 29.57 3.86
N VAL A 19 -23.94 29.21 4.82
CA VAL A 19 -23.62 28.21 5.86
C VAL A 19 -23.53 26.82 5.26
N GLU A 20 -24.50 26.44 4.41
CA GLU A 20 -24.50 25.16 3.69
C GLU A 20 -23.24 25.00 2.81
N PHE A 21 -22.90 26.04 2.03
CA PHE A 21 -21.67 26.05 1.24
C PHE A 21 -20.41 25.92 2.11
N SER A 22 -20.36 26.58 3.27
CA SER A 22 -19.21 26.51 4.19
C SER A 22 -18.99 25.08 4.72
N ILE A 23 -20.07 24.36 5.04
CA ILE A 23 -20.00 22.96 5.48
C ILE A 23 -19.59 22.05 4.33
N ALA A 24 -20.22 22.19 3.16
CA ALA A 24 -19.90 21.40 1.96
C ALA A 24 -18.44 21.60 1.51
N PHE A 25 -17.93 22.83 1.59
CA PHE A 25 -16.55 23.17 1.30
C PHE A 25 -15.57 22.42 2.22
N ILE A 26 -15.78 22.44 3.54
CA ILE A 26 -14.93 21.71 4.50
C ILE A 26 -14.97 20.20 4.22
N ILE A 27 -16.17 19.63 4.01
CA ILE A 27 -16.32 18.18 3.73
C ILE A 27 -15.61 17.80 2.42
N PHE A 28 -15.76 18.60 1.36
CA PHE A 28 -15.08 18.38 0.09
C PHE A 28 -13.55 18.35 0.26
N PHE A 29 -12.98 19.33 0.99
CA PHE A 29 -11.55 19.35 1.24
C PHE A 29 -11.08 18.18 2.12
N LEU A 30 -11.85 17.77 3.14
CA LEU A 30 -11.53 16.58 3.94
C LEU A 30 -11.46 15.31 3.09
N ILE A 31 -12.43 15.12 2.18
CA ILE A 31 -12.45 13.98 1.25
C ILE A 31 -11.29 14.07 0.26
N LEU A 32 -11.02 15.24 -0.32
CA LEU A 32 -9.93 15.47 -1.26
C LEU A 32 -8.55 15.21 -0.62
N TYR A 33 -8.30 15.77 0.56
CA TYR A 33 -7.04 15.53 1.29
C TYR A 33 -6.92 14.09 1.78
N GLY A 34 -8.03 13.43 2.13
CA GLY A 34 -8.06 12.00 2.40
C GLY A 34 -7.64 11.18 1.18
N LEU A 35 -8.30 11.39 0.03
CA LEU A 35 -7.98 10.68 -1.21
C LEU A 35 -6.52 10.91 -1.65
N VAL A 36 -6.04 12.14 -1.64
CA VAL A 36 -4.66 12.46 -2.02
C VAL A 36 -3.66 11.86 -1.01
N GLY A 37 -3.85 12.10 0.28
CA GLY A 37 -2.93 11.64 1.33
C GLY A 37 -2.87 10.11 1.47
N TYR A 38 -3.99 9.41 1.32
CA TYR A 38 -4.02 7.95 1.39
C TYR A 38 -3.81 7.24 0.05
N SER A 39 -3.67 7.97 -1.08
CA SER A 39 -3.33 7.37 -2.38
C SER A 39 -1.94 6.74 -2.41
N ILE A 40 -0.89 7.50 -2.06
CA ILE A 40 0.51 7.06 -2.08
C ILE A 40 0.78 5.83 -1.20
N PRO A 41 0.39 5.77 0.09
CA PRO A 41 0.71 4.64 0.95
C PRO A 41 -0.06 3.39 0.52
N PHE A 42 -1.28 3.54 -0.01
CA PHE A 42 -2.06 2.44 -0.58
C PHE A 42 -1.43 1.91 -1.88
N LEU A 43 -1.05 2.79 -2.81
CA LEU A 43 -0.34 2.44 -4.05
C LEU A 43 1.00 1.75 -3.76
N LEU A 44 1.77 2.24 -2.79
CA LEU A 44 3.04 1.65 -2.40
C LEU A 44 2.86 0.26 -1.76
N SER A 45 1.84 0.10 -0.91
CA SER A 45 1.45 -1.21 -0.35
C SER A 45 1.10 -2.22 -1.46
N ALA A 46 0.28 -1.80 -2.44
CA ALA A 46 -0.08 -2.63 -3.57
C ALA A 46 1.13 -2.98 -4.44
N THR A 47 2.04 -2.02 -4.66
CA THR A 47 3.28 -2.22 -5.44
C THR A 47 4.22 -3.21 -4.77
N TYR A 48 4.43 -3.11 -3.45
CA TYR A 48 5.24 -4.11 -2.74
C TYR A 48 4.60 -5.50 -2.79
N GLN A 49 3.27 -5.60 -2.75
CA GLN A 49 2.57 -6.88 -2.85
C GLN A 49 2.70 -7.49 -4.24
N GLU A 50 2.60 -6.68 -5.30
CA GLU A 50 2.85 -7.07 -6.68
C GLU A 50 4.30 -7.53 -6.87
N LEU A 51 5.27 -6.72 -6.46
CA LEU A 51 6.70 -7.01 -6.58
C LEU A 51 7.11 -8.26 -5.80
N ALA A 52 6.62 -8.43 -4.57
CA ALA A 52 6.86 -9.65 -3.80
C ALA A 52 6.30 -10.89 -4.53
N THR A 53 5.14 -10.75 -5.19
CA THR A 53 4.52 -11.83 -5.95
C THR A 53 5.29 -12.15 -7.24
N GLU A 54 5.75 -11.14 -7.97
CA GLU A 54 6.59 -11.30 -9.17
C GLU A 54 7.94 -11.95 -8.83
N ALA A 55 8.65 -11.41 -7.84
CA ALA A 55 9.94 -11.94 -7.43
C ALA A 55 9.83 -13.37 -6.83
N LEU A 56 8.74 -13.70 -6.15
CA LEU A 56 8.46 -15.09 -5.74
C LEU A 56 8.19 -16.00 -6.94
N ARG A 57 7.43 -15.54 -7.95
CA ARG A 57 7.22 -16.31 -9.20
C ARG A 57 8.54 -16.59 -9.91
N ASP A 58 9.43 -15.60 -9.98
CA ASP A 58 10.78 -15.76 -10.55
C ASP A 58 11.63 -16.77 -9.75
N ALA A 59 11.54 -16.76 -8.43
CA ALA A 59 12.21 -17.71 -7.56
C ALA A 59 11.78 -19.15 -7.86
N ILE A 60 10.47 -19.41 -7.93
CA ILE A 60 9.92 -20.76 -8.15
C ILE A 60 9.89 -21.23 -9.61
N ARG A 61 10.21 -20.35 -10.57
CA ARG A 61 10.25 -20.68 -12.01
C ARG A 61 11.33 -21.72 -12.35
N SER A 62 12.35 -21.88 -11.51
CA SER A 62 13.35 -22.95 -11.65
C SER A 62 12.85 -24.27 -11.04
N PRO A 63 13.06 -25.42 -11.70
CA PRO A 63 12.47 -26.71 -11.30
C PRO A 63 12.99 -27.27 -9.96
N ASP A 64 14.11 -26.77 -9.44
CA ASP A 64 14.81 -27.34 -8.27
C ASP A 64 14.38 -26.73 -6.92
N THR A 65 13.10 -26.36 -6.81
CA THR A 65 12.55 -25.68 -5.64
C THR A 65 12.34 -26.62 -4.44
N ARG A 66 12.22 -27.93 -4.67
CA ARG A 66 11.71 -28.90 -3.67
C ARG A 66 12.69 -29.24 -2.54
N ALA A 67 13.98 -29.31 -2.83
CA ALA A 67 15.03 -29.62 -1.87
C ALA A 67 16.36 -28.97 -2.31
N PRO A 68 16.41 -27.63 -2.45
CA PRO A 68 17.55 -26.95 -3.04
C PRO A 68 18.80 -27.14 -2.17
N THR A 69 19.94 -27.31 -2.82
CA THR A 69 21.25 -27.20 -2.16
C THR A 69 21.49 -25.77 -1.68
N PRO A 70 22.42 -25.52 -0.74
CA PRO A 70 22.79 -24.17 -0.33
C PRO A 70 23.20 -23.26 -1.49
N GLU A 71 23.89 -23.81 -2.50
CA GLU A 71 24.27 -23.09 -3.73
C GLU A 71 23.04 -22.69 -4.55
N GLN A 72 22.04 -23.57 -4.65
CA GLN A 72 20.78 -23.27 -5.34
C GLN A 72 19.97 -22.22 -4.58
N ILE A 73 19.92 -22.28 -3.25
CA ILE A 73 19.30 -21.21 -2.42
C ILE A 73 19.93 -19.86 -2.73
N ALA A 74 21.27 -19.77 -2.83
CA ALA A 74 21.96 -18.53 -3.20
C ALA A 74 21.57 -18.04 -4.61
N LEU A 75 21.42 -18.93 -5.59
CA LEU A 75 20.92 -18.57 -6.93
C LEU A 75 19.47 -18.06 -6.91
N HIS A 76 18.60 -18.66 -6.08
CA HIS A 76 17.23 -18.18 -5.90
C HIS A 76 17.21 -16.79 -5.22
N GLN A 77 18.02 -16.59 -4.18
CA GLN A 77 18.18 -15.29 -3.51
C GLN A 77 18.67 -14.21 -4.49
N GLN A 78 19.71 -14.50 -5.27
CA GLN A 78 20.24 -13.60 -6.30
C GLN A 78 19.16 -13.23 -7.33
N ARG A 79 18.35 -14.20 -7.77
CA ARG A 79 17.26 -13.93 -8.71
C ARG A 79 16.17 -13.04 -8.10
N VAL A 80 15.72 -13.32 -6.88
CA VAL A 80 14.75 -12.45 -6.17
C VAL A 80 15.32 -11.04 -6.01
N GLN A 81 16.58 -10.93 -5.60
CA GLN A 81 17.25 -9.64 -5.46
C GLN A 81 17.35 -8.89 -6.80
N GLN A 82 17.59 -9.59 -7.92
CA GLN A 82 17.61 -8.98 -9.24
C GLN A 82 16.22 -8.55 -9.70
N SER A 83 15.18 -9.34 -9.43
CA SER A 83 13.78 -9.00 -9.71
C SER A 83 13.37 -7.72 -8.96
N VAL A 84 13.71 -7.62 -7.67
CA VAL A 84 13.52 -6.39 -6.87
C VAL A 84 14.34 -5.20 -7.41
N ARG A 85 15.62 -5.39 -7.77
CA ARG A 85 16.48 -4.34 -8.33
C ARG A 85 16.06 -3.86 -9.73
N ASN A 86 15.43 -4.72 -10.52
CA ASN A 86 14.94 -4.41 -11.87
C ASN A 86 13.53 -3.78 -11.86
N SER A 87 12.85 -3.78 -10.72
CA SER A 87 11.56 -3.12 -10.56
C SER A 87 11.68 -1.61 -10.76
N TRP A 88 10.54 -0.95 -10.97
CA TRP A 88 10.48 0.51 -11.09
C TRP A 88 10.71 1.26 -9.77
N LEU A 89 10.71 0.55 -8.63
CA LEU A 89 10.89 1.12 -7.31
C LEU A 89 12.34 1.59 -7.11
N PRO A 90 12.57 2.79 -6.53
CA PRO A 90 13.89 3.21 -6.08
C PRO A 90 14.47 2.18 -5.09
N SER A 91 15.75 1.81 -5.25
CA SER A 91 16.40 0.83 -4.38
C SER A 91 16.42 1.23 -2.90
N ALA A 92 16.41 2.53 -2.59
CA ALA A 92 16.28 3.06 -1.24
C ALA A 92 14.91 2.82 -0.59
N TRP A 93 13.87 2.50 -1.39
CA TRP A 93 12.51 2.24 -0.94
C TRP A 93 12.20 0.72 -0.86
N ALA A 94 13.19 -0.15 -1.10
CA ALA A 94 13.02 -1.59 -1.03
C ALA A 94 13.99 -2.18 0.01
N GLN A 95 13.47 -2.56 1.17
CA GLN A 95 14.24 -3.15 2.27
C GLN A 95 13.78 -4.60 2.52
N PRO A 96 14.71 -5.51 2.90
CA PRO A 96 14.34 -6.87 3.27
C PRO A 96 13.63 -6.91 4.63
N CYS A 97 12.68 -7.83 4.77
CA CYS A 97 11.95 -8.04 6.02
C CYS A 97 12.79 -8.73 7.10
N GLU A 98 12.44 -8.55 8.38
CA GLU A 98 13.21 -9.15 9.48
C GLU A 98 13.11 -10.68 9.48
N GLY A 99 14.24 -11.35 9.70
CA GLY A 99 14.32 -12.81 9.65
C GLY A 99 14.21 -13.41 8.24
N TYR A 100 14.58 -12.63 7.22
CA TYR A 100 14.82 -13.05 5.83
C TYR A 100 16.32 -12.98 5.50
N ASP A 101 16.76 -13.75 4.51
CA ASP A 101 18.11 -13.63 3.95
C ASP A 101 18.01 -12.93 2.59
N GLY A 102 18.37 -11.64 2.58
CA GLY A 102 17.92 -10.71 1.56
C GLY A 102 16.39 -10.63 1.52
N PHE A 103 15.80 -10.65 0.33
CA PHE A 103 14.34 -10.56 0.15
C PHE A 103 13.62 -11.91 0.22
N LEU A 104 14.34 -13.04 0.28
CA LEU A 104 13.79 -14.40 0.20
C LEU A 104 13.95 -15.14 1.53
N LYS A 105 12.91 -15.87 1.93
CA LYS A 105 12.95 -16.83 3.03
C LYS A 105 12.54 -18.20 2.49
N THR A 106 13.43 -19.17 2.59
CA THR A 106 13.23 -20.55 2.14
C THR A 106 12.84 -21.47 3.31
N GLY A 107 12.25 -22.62 2.98
CA GLY A 107 11.78 -23.62 3.95
C GLY A 107 10.58 -24.39 3.40
N ALA A 108 9.72 -24.92 4.28
CA ALA A 108 8.47 -25.57 3.86
C ALA A 108 7.45 -24.61 3.20
N VAL A 109 7.60 -23.31 3.46
CA VAL A 109 6.92 -22.22 2.77
C VAL A 109 8.01 -21.27 2.30
N TRP A 110 8.04 -20.98 1.00
CA TRP A 110 8.90 -19.94 0.45
C TRP A 110 8.15 -18.61 0.51
N SER A 111 8.84 -17.57 0.95
CA SER A 111 8.27 -16.24 1.09
C SER A 111 9.21 -15.21 0.50
N VAL A 112 8.67 -14.24 -0.24
CA VAL A 112 9.38 -13.01 -0.60
C VAL A 112 8.68 -11.85 0.08
N CYS A 113 9.46 -10.97 0.69
CA CYS A 113 8.94 -9.85 1.47
C CYS A 113 9.75 -8.58 1.19
N VAL A 114 9.05 -7.53 0.78
CA VAL A 114 9.60 -6.19 0.50
C VAL A 114 8.91 -5.21 1.44
N ARG A 115 9.68 -4.40 2.16
CA ARG A 115 9.17 -3.41 3.10
C ARG A 115 9.88 -2.07 3.03
N HIS A 116 9.33 -1.09 3.73
CA HIS A 116 10.00 0.11 4.16
C HIS A 116 9.56 0.49 5.58
N SER A 117 10.53 0.69 6.50
CA SER A 117 10.27 1.00 7.92
C SER A 117 10.14 2.48 8.28
N GLU A 118 10.22 3.38 7.31
CA GLU A 118 10.14 4.82 7.59
C GLU A 118 9.28 5.55 6.54
N PRO A 119 8.00 5.18 6.36
CA PRO A 119 7.15 5.76 5.31
C PRO A 119 7.00 7.29 5.39
N GLU A 120 7.17 7.90 6.57
CA GLU A 120 7.24 9.36 6.74
C GLU A 120 8.39 10.01 5.93
N ARG A 121 9.43 9.27 5.54
CA ARG A 121 10.51 9.76 4.66
C ARG A 121 10.12 9.83 3.19
N ILE A 122 9.25 8.92 2.74
CA ILE A 122 8.70 8.96 1.37
C ILE A 122 7.64 10.06 1.27
N MET A 123 6.85 10.22 2.33
CA MET A 123 5.71 11.13 2.38
C MET A 123 5.59 11.71 3.79
N PRO A 124 6.16 12.90 4.03
CA PRO A 124 6.07 13.55 5.34
C PRO A 124 4.62 13.90 5.68
N PRO A 125 4.10 13.45 6.84
CA PRO A 125 2.77 13.85 7.29
C PRO A 125 2.76 15.31 7.73
N PHE A 126 1.67 16.01 7.45
CA PHE A 126 1.44 17.36 7.94
C PHE A 126 0.66 17.33 9.27
N SER A 127 0.95 18.27 10.16
CA SER A 127 0.29 18.37 11.48
C SER A 127 -0.81 19.42 11.45
N ILE A 128 -2.07 19.01 11.60
CA ILE A 128 -3.21 19.91 11.83
C ILE A 128 -3.60 19.81 13.30
N LEU A 129 -3.44 20.89 14.08
CA LEU A 129 -3.85 20.94 15.49
C LEU A 129 -3.30 19.77 16.34
N GLY A 130 -2.09 19.28 16.01
CA GLY A 130 -1.46 18.12 16.66
C GLY A 130 -1.73 16.76 16.01
N TRP A 131 -2.65 16.68 15.05
CA TRP A 131 -2.97 15.45 14.32
C TRP A 131 -2.09 15.32 13.07
N LYS A 132 -1.31 14.24 12.98
CA LYS A 132 -0.60 13.84 11.75
C LYS A 132 -1.60 13.34 10.70
N VAL A 133 -1.55 13.90 9.50
CA VAL A 133 -2.34 13.49 8.33
C VAL A 133 -1.40 13.38 7.11
N PRO A 134 -1.50 12.33 6.27
CA PRO A 134 -2.19 11.07 6.54
C PRO A 134 -1.61 10.37 7.78
N GLN A 135 -2.39 9.51 8.42
CA GLN A 135 -1.85 8.61 9.45
C GLN A 135 -1.14 7.46 8.74
N LEU A 136 0.16 7.32 8.99
CA LEU A 136 1.00 6.31 8.36
C LEU A 136 1.26 5.16 9.35
N PRO A 137 1.33 3.91 8.87
CA PRO A 137 1.76 2.78 9.69
C PRO A 137 3.26 2.88 9.99
N ASP A 138 3.73 2.16 11.01
CA ASP A 138 5.15 2.11 11.37
C ASP A 138 6.01 1.49 10.24
N GLU A 139 5.45 0.56 9.46
CA GLU A 139 6.05 0.06 8.22
C GLU A 139 5.01 -0.13 7.11
N ILE A 140 5.44 0.00 5.86
CA ILE A 140 4.67 -0.43 4.68
C ILE A 140 5.37 -1.67 4.13
N ARG A 141 4.64 -2.76 3.91
CA ARG A 141 5.20 -4.02 3.38
C ARG A 141 4.25 -4.76 2.45
N GLY A 142 4.83 -5.53 1.54
CA GLY A 142 4.15 -6.54 0.73
C GLY A 142 4.87 -7.88 0.88
N GLU A 143 4.10 -8.96 0.97
CA GLU A 143 4.63 -10.29 1.23
C GLU A 143 3.86 -11.35 0.43
N ALA A 144 4.58 -12.13 -0.37
CA ALA A 144 4.03 -13.25 -1.11
C ALA A 144 4.59 -14.55 -0.54
N ARG A 145 3.72 -15.55 -0.37
CA ARG A 145 4.07 -16.86 0.22
C ARG A 145 3.54 -18.00 -0.65
N ILE A 146 4.33 -19.05 -0.81
CA ILE A 146 3.91 -20.30 -1.45
C ILE A 146 4.38 -21.52 -0.67
N ARG A 147 3.47 -22.46 -0.43
CA ARG A 147 3.82 -23.79 0.07
C ARG A 147 4.17 -24.67 -1.11
N LEU A 148 5.36 -25.28 -1.06
CA LEU A 148 5.78 -26.23 -2.07
C LEU A 148 5.16 -27.59 -1.77
N TYR A 149 4.09 -27.93 -2.49
CA TYR A 149 3.51 -29.27 -2.41
C TYR A 149 4.40 -30.25 -3.19
N GLY A 150 4.98 -31.22 -2.48
CA GLY A 150 5.46 -32.44 -3.10
C GLY A 150 4.25 -33.27 -3.53
N ASN A 151 4.19 -33.71 -4.78
CA ASN A 151 3.39 -34.88 -5.09
C ASN A 151 3.98 -36.02 -4.27
N GLY A 152 3.15 -36.71 -3.48
CA GLY A 152 3.57 -37.96 -2.88
C GLY A 152 4.03 -38.91 -3.97
N ALA A 153 5.24 -39.44 -3.85
CA ALA A 153 5.52 -40.74 -4.42
C ALA A 153 4.52 -41.71 -3.77
N GLY A 154 3.86 -42.53 -4.59
CA GLY A 154 2.78 -43.39 -4.10
C GLY A 154 3.26 -44.38 -3.04
N GLY A 155 2.40 -44.58 -2.04
CA GLY A 155 2.26 -45.84 -1.31
C GLY A 155 0.96 -46.49 -1.77
#